data_AF-W2LKZ4-F1
#
_entry.id   AF-W2LKZ4-F1
#
_cell.length_a   1.000
_cell.length_b   1.000
_cell.length_c   1.000
_cell.angle_alpha   90.00
_cell.angle_beta   90.00
_cell.angle_gamma   90.00
#
_symmetry.space_group_name_H-M   'P 1'
#
loop_
_entity.id
_entity.type
_entity.pdbx_description
1 polymer ?
#
loop_
_entity_poly.entity_id
_entity_poly.type
_entity_poly.pdbx_seq_one_letter_code
_entity_poly.pdbx_strand_id
1 'polypeptide(L)'
;MLVTAEGNQGHKRSIVRHFAPHLLDDALAIQERRYFALGLARVLLVFVVPSCIVFCTRDWFVDTIVFLVVALVCLVELALALYRYYVLWPEGLQMRSAYWTEIVQAEDQYRLRILGYYIRKIDKFVGRFPSSLSPSKIKSHYRKRTWPLLVLFVATYVACLAFLVQTKREKAVMRTWAFYLLSIGCGLVVLRYAKLHLIELPQVLALRDHPEFATDGLLNAAESIPFARTVPSYTGGDNDHIIKVNVE
;
A
#
# COMPACT_ATOMS: atom_id res chain seq x y z
N MET A 1 -21.55 -24.85 -1.41
CA MET A 1 -21.41 -24.08 -0.16
C MET A 1 -19.96 -23.68 0.18
N LEU A 2 -18.96 -23.93 -0.67
CA LEU A 2 -17.54 -23.57 -0.42
C LEU A 2 -17.16 -22.11 -0.78
N VAL A 3 -17.89 -21.48 -1.72
CA VAL A 3 -17.53 -20.15 -2.27
C VAL A 3 -17.66 -19.02 -1.22
N THR A 4 -18.57 -19.18 -0.25
CA THR A 4 -18.79 -18.19 0.82
C THR A 4 -17.69 -18.22 1.88
N ALA A 5 -17.08 -19.38 2.15
CA ALA A 5 -16.00 -19.52 3.13
C ALA A 5 -14.68 -18.90 2.62
N GLU A 6 -14.32 -19.17 1.36
CA GLU A 6 -13.13 -18.58 0.74
C GLU A 6 -13.25 -17.06 0.54
N GLY A 7 -14.44 -16.58 0.13
CA GLY A 7 -14.73 -15.15 0.00
C GLY A 7 -14.59 -14.41 1.33
N ASN A 8 -15.09 -15.00 2.42
CA ASN A 8 -14.99 -14.45 3.77
C ASN A 8 -13.53 -14.39 4.25
N GLN A 9 -12.74 -15.44 4.01
CA GLN A 9 -11.31 -15.44 4.34
C GLN A 9 -10.48 -14.47 3.47
N GLY A 10 -10.85 -14.28 2.20
CA GLY A 10 -10.23 -13.29 1.31
C GLY A 10 -10.43 -11.87 1.82
N HIS A 11 -11.66 -11.55 2.23
CA HIS A 11 -12.02 -10.26 2.81
C HIS A 11 -11.26 -9.97 4.12
N LYS A 12 -11.27 -10.91 5.08
CA LYS A 12 -10.52 -10.80 6.34
C LYS A 12 -9.04 -10.51 6.11
N ARG A 13 -8.40 -11.24 5.17
CA ARG A 13 -7.01 -11.01 4.77
C ARG A 13 -6.78 -9.63 4.16
N SER A 14 -7.73 -9.16 3.35
CA SER A 14 -7.68 -7.82 2.77
C SER A 14 -7.71 -6.75 3.87
N ILE A 15 -8.64 -6.86 4.82
CA ILE A 15 -8.77 -5.93 5.95
C ILE A 15 -7.48 -5.89 6.76
N VAL A 16 -6.95 -7.05 7.18
CA VAL A 16 -5.71 -7.12 7.95
C VAL A 16 -4.53 -6.51 7.17
N ARG A 17 -4.41 -6.76 5.86
CA ARG A 17 -3.33 -6.17 5.04
C ARG A 17 -3.43 -4.65 4.91
N HIS A 18 -4.65 -4.11 4.76
CA HIS A 18 -4.87 -2.67 4.68
C HIS A 18 -4.64 -1.99 6.03
N PHE A 19 -5.12 -2.61 7.10
CA PHE A 19 -5.08 -2.10 8.47
C PHE A 19 -4.28 -3.06 9.33
N ALA A 20 -2.96 -2.82 9.39
CA ALA A 20 -2.06 -3.70 10.10
C ALA A 20 -2.46 -3.79 11.59
N PRO A 21 -2.72 -5.00 12.13
CA PRO A 21 -3.16 -5.17 13.51
C PRO A 21 -2.05 -4.77 14.51
N HIS A 22 -0.80 -4.78 14.06
CA HIS A 22 0.40 -4.40 14.80
C HIS A 22 0.56 -2.89 15.02
N LEU A 23 -0.33 -2.06 14.44
CA LEU A 23 -0.33 -0.61 14.62
C LEU A 23 -1.40 -0.19 15.62
N LEU A 24 -1.02 0.77 16.47
CA LEU A 24 -1.95 1.45 17.38
C LEU A 24 -3.03 2.20 16.59
N ASP A 25 -4.23 2.28 17.16
CA ASP A 25 -5.41 2.91 16.57
C ASP A 25 -5.15 4.37 16.16
N ASP A 26 -4.43 5.14 16.98
CA ASP A 26 -4.07 6.53 16.69
C ASP A 26 -3.15 6.64 15.47
N ALA A 27 -2.16 5.75 15.36
CA ALA A 27 -1.24 5.72 14.22
C ALA A 27 -2.00 5.36 12.93
N LEU A 28 -2.94 4.43 13.02
CA LEU A 28 -3.83 4.03 11.93
C LEU A 28 -4.78 5.16 11.51
N ALA A 29 -5.38 5.86 12.47
CA ALA A 29 -6.26 6.99 12.21
C ALA A 29 -5.52 8.13 11.49
N ILE A 30 -4.31 8.45 11.92
CA ILE A 30 -3.44 9.43 11.24
C ILE A 30 -3.11 8.96 9.82
N GLN A 31 -2.79 7.67 9.65
CA GLN A 31 -2.48 7.10 8.36
C GLN A 31 -3.66 7.18 7.38
N GLU A 32 -4.87 6.84 7.82
CA GLU A 32 -6.06 6.85 6.96
C GLU A 32 -6.53 8.27 6.62
N ARG A 33 -6.41 9.23 7.55
CA ARG A 33 -6.60 10.66 7.23
C ARG A 33 -5.62 11.13 6.15
N ARG A 34 -4.36 10.69 6.20
CA ARG A 34 -3.36 11.00 5.16
C ARG A 34 -3.66 10.32 3.84
N TYR A 35 -4.14 9.07 3.84
CA TYR A 35 -4.58 8.40 2.61
C TYR A 35 -5.74 9.15 1.96
N PHE A 36 -6.72 9.56 2.75
CA PHE A 36 -7.85 10.34 2.27
C PHE A 36 -7.41 11.69 1.69
N ALA A 37 -6.59 12.44 2.43
CA ALA A 37 -6.03 13.71 1.97
C ALA A 37 -5.22 13.57 0.68
N LEU A 38 -4.42 12.50 0.53
CA LEU A 38 -3.69 12.23 -0.70
C LEU A 38 -4.62 11.84 -1.86
N GLY A 39 -5.71 11.12 -1.59
CA GLY A 39 -6.75 10.83 -2.58
C GLY A 39 -7.38 12.12 -3.11
N LEU A 40 -7.77 13.03 -2.21
CA LEU A 40 -8.29 14.34 -2.59
C LEU A 40 -7.25 15.18 -3.34
N ALA A 41 -6.02 15.22 -2.86
CA ALA A 41 -4.92 15.92 -3.51
C ALA A 41 -4.64 15.37 -4.91
N ARG A 42 -4.84 14.06 -5.13
CA ARG A 42 -4.74 13.44 -6.46
C ARG A 42 -5.81 13.94 -7.40
N VAL A 43 -7.07 13.90 -6.98
CA VAL A 43 -8.19 14.45 -7.77
C VAL A 43 -7.92 15.91 -8.11
N LEU A 44 -7.53 16.70 -7.12
CA LEU A 44 -7.33 18.14 -7.28
C LEU A 44 -6.12 18.49 -8.15
N LEU A 45 -4.91 18.04 -7.78
CA LEU A 45 -3.66 18.46 -8.43
C LEU A 45 -3.44 17.79 -9.78
N VAL A 46 -3.85 16.53 -9.94
CA VAL A 46 -3.58 15.79 -11.18
C VAL A 46 -4.63 16.09 -12.22
N PHE A 47 -5.91 16.16 -11.82
CA PHE A 47 -7.00 16.23 -12.78
C PHE A 47 -7.69 17.59 -12.81
N VAL A 48 -8.19 18.07 -11.66
CA VAL A 48 -9.01 19.30 -11.62
C VAL A 48 -8.20 20.52 -12.03
N VAL A 49 -7.06 20.79 -11.39
CA VAL A 49 -6.27 22.01 -11.63
C VAL A 49 -5.82 22.14 -13.09
N PRO A 50 -5.17 21.13 -13.72
CA PRO A 50 -4.81 21.22 -15.13
C PRO A 50 -6.02 21.38 -16.04
N SER A 51 -7.11 20.65 -15.76
CA SER A 51 -8.32 20.67 -16.61
C SER A 51 -9.06 21.99 -16.52
N CYS A 52 -9.13 22.61 -15.34
CA CYS A 52 -9.68 23.95 -15.16
C CYS A 52 -8.87 25.00 -15.94
N ILE A 53 -7.54 24.90 -15.94
CA ILE A 53 -6.71 25.83 -16.72
C ILE A 53 -6.99 25.69 -18.22
N VAL A 54 -7.05 24.45 -18.74
CA VAL A 54 -7.34 24.24 -20.16
C VAL A 54 -8.76 24.70 -20.48
N PHE A 55 -9.75 24.36 -19.65
CA PHE A 55 -11.13 24.81 -19.79
C PHE A 55 -11.25 26.35 -19.84
N CYS A 56 -10.61 27.06 -18.91
CA CYS A 56 -10.67 28.53 -18.87
C CYS A 56 -9.89 29.22 -20.01
N THR A 57 -9.05 28.49 -20.74
CA THR A 57 -8.22 29.06 -21.82
C THR A 57 -8.62 28.56 -23.20
N ARG A 58 -9.39 27.47 -23.29
CA ARG A 58 -9.70 26.72 -24.53
C ARG A 58 -11.13 26.19 -24.51
N ASP A 59 -12.00 26.83 -25.30
CA ASP A 59 -13.41 26.47 -25.39
C ASP A 59 -13.62 25.05 -25.95
N TRP A 60 -12.78 24.62 -26.89
CA TRP A 60 -12.86 23.28 -27.52
C TRP A 60 -12.60 22.12 -26.57
N PHE A 61 -12.04 22.34 -25.37
CA PHE A 61 -11.65 21.25 -24.47
C PHE A 61 -12.85 20.43 -24.00
N VAL A 62 -13.99 21.09 -23.76
CA VAL A 62 -15.24 20.44 -23.29
C VAL A 62 -15.79 19.45 -24.31
N ASP A 63 -15.62 19.76 -25.59
CA ASP A 63 -16.10 18.93 -26.70
C ASP A 63 -15.23 17.68 -26.92
N THR A 64 -14.13 17.54 -26.17
CA THR A 64 -13.25 16.38 -26.31
C THR A 64 -13.65 15.23 -25.39
N ILE A 65 -13.48 14.01 -25.90
CA ILE A 65 -13.66 12.78 -25.10
C ILE A 65 -12.75 12.75 -23.86
N VAL A 66 -11.62 13.45 -23.91
CA VAL A 66 -10.68 13.53 -22.78
C VAL A 66 -11.32 14.21 -21.59
N PHE A 67 -12.11 15.26 -21.78
CA PHE A 67 -12.82 15.92 -20.69
C PHE A 67 -13.78 14.97 -19.99
N LEU A 68 -14.57 14.20 -20.76
CA LEU A 68 -15.49 13.18 -20.21
C LEU A 68 -14.74 12.10 -19.43
N VAL A 69 -13.64 11.58 -19.99
CA VAL A 69 -12.80 10.57 -19.33
C VAL A 69 -12.23 11.12 -18.01
N VAL A 70 -11.72 12.36 -18.01
CA VAL A 70 -11.16 12.98 -16.81
C VAL A 70 -12.24 13.20 -15.75
N ALA A 71 -13.43 13.66 -16.13
CA ALA A 71 -14.55 13.80 -15.21
C ALA A 71 -14.94 12.45 -14.58
N LEU A 72 -15.04 11.39 -15.39
CA LEU A 72 -15.32 10.04 -14.90
C LEU A 72 -14.23 9.54 -13.94
N VAL A 73 -12.95 9.73 -14.29
CA VAL A 73 -11.82 9.34 -13.43
C VAL A 73 -11.85 10.10 -12.11
N CYS A 74 -12.16 11.41 -12.11
CA CYS A 74 -12.34 12.20 -10.90
C CYS A 74 -13.45 11.64 -10.01
N LEU A 75 -14.61 11.31 -10.58
CA LEU A 75 -15.74 10.74 -9.85
C LEU A 75 -15.38 9.37 -9.24
N VAL A 76 -14.73 8.50 -10.01
CA VAL A 76 -14.31 7.17 -9.55
C VAL A 76 -13.26 7.29 -8.44
N GLU A 77 -12.22 8.10 -8.61
CA GLU A 77 -11.19 8.29 -7.59
C GLU A 77 -11.77 8.90 -6.31
N LEU A 78 -12.69 9.85 -6.43
CA LEU A 78 -13.40 10.44 -5.29
C LEU A 78 -14.27 9.39 -4.59
N ALA A 79 -15.04 8.60 -5.33
CA ALA A 79 -15.88 7.54 -4.78
C ALA A 79 -15.04 6.49 -4.05
N LEU A 80 -13.89 6.08 -4.60
CA LEU A 80 -12.97 5.14 -3.96
C LEU A 80 -12.35 5.72 -2.68
N ALA A 81 -11.98 7.00 -2.68
CA ALA A 81 -11.45 7.68 -1.50
C ALA A 81 -12.51 7.77 -0.38
N LEU A 82 -13.76 8.12 -0.75
CA LEU A 82 -14.89 8.17 0.18
C LEU A 82 -15.24 6.78 0.71
N TYR A 83 -15.34 5.78 -0.17
CA TYR A 83 -15.62 4.39 0.23
C TYR A 83 -14.58 3.89 1.23
N ARG A 84 -13.29 4.11 0.95
CA ARG A 84 -12.21 3.71 1.86
C ARG A 84 -12.35 4.39 3.23
N TYR A 85 -12.66 5.69 3.25
CA TYR A 85 -12.69 6.46 4.49
C TYR A 85 -13.95 6.22 5.33
N TYR A 86 -15.12 6.07 4.69
CA TYR A 86 -16.41 5.95 5.37
C TYR A 86 -16.88 4.51 5.60
N VAL A 87 -16.45 3.55 4.76
CA VAL A 87 -16.90 2.15 4.87
C VAL A 87 -15.75 1.27 5.34
N LEU A 88 -14.65 1.26 4.59
CA LEU A 88 -13.57 0.30 4.83
C LEU A 88 -12.79 0.60 6.12
N TRP A 89 -12.57 1.89 6.44
CA TRP A 89 -11.85 2.29 7.64
C TRP A 89 -12.58 1.95 8.94
N PRO A 90 -13.88 2.28 9.13
CA PRO A 90 -14.61 1.88 10.34
C PRO A 90 -14.65 0.36 10.54
N GLU A 91 -14.86 -0.41 9.46
CA GLU A 91 -14.79 -1.87 9.53
C GLU A 91 -13.39 -2.33 9.95
N GLY A 92 -12.35 -1.80 9.33
CA GLY A 92 -10.96 -2.11 9.66
C GLY A 92 -10.61 -1.78 11.10
N LEU A 93 -11.04 -0.62 11.61
CA LEU A 93 -10.81 -0.19 12.98
C LEU A 93 -11.39 -1.19 13.98
N GLN A 94 -12.64 -1.61 13.78
CA GLN A 94 -13.36 -2.52 14.69
C GLN A 94 -12.92 -3.98 14.54
N MET A 95 -12.80 -4.46 13.31
CA MET A 95 -12.69 -5.90 13.04
C MET A 95 -11.25 -6.40 12.88
N ARG A 96 -10.25 -5.52 12.65
CA ARG A 96 -8.88 -5.97 12.37
C ARG A 96 -8.30 -6.88 13.44
N SER A 97 -8.55 -6.58 14.73
CA SER A 97 -8.02 -7.35 15.85
C SER A 97 -8.71 -8.70 15.93
N ALA A 98 -10.04 -8.73 15.79
CA ALA A 98 -10.82 -9.97 15.74
C ALA A 98 -10.38 -10.87 14.58
N TYR A 99 -10.29 -10.31 13.36
CA TYR A 99 -9.81 -11.03 12.18
C TYR A 99 -8.37 -11.51 12.34
N TRP A 100 -7.48 -10.75 12.97
CA TRP A 100 -6.14 -11.21 13.25
C TRP A 100 -6.12 -12.40 14.21
N THR A 101 -6.89 -12.33 15.31
CA THR A 101 -6.99 -13.44 16.27
C THR A 101 -7.54 -14.72 15.64
N GLU A 102 -8.58 -14.59 14.81
CA GLU A 102 -9.14 -15.73 14.07
C GLU A 102 -8.11 -16.32 13.09
N ILE A 103 -7.33 -15.49 12.40
CA ILE A 103 -6.29 -15.96 11.47
C ILE A 103 -5.15 -16.66 12.22
N VAL A 104 -4.79 -16.19 13.41
CA VAL A 104 -3.78 -16.85 14.25
C VAL A 104 -4.30 -18.19 14.77
N GLN A 105 -5.61 -18.34 15.02
CA GLN A 105 -6.22 -19.58 15.49
C GLN A 105 -6.55 -20.58 14.36
N ALA A 106 -6.84 -20.10 13.15
CA ALA A 106 -7.46 -20.90 12.10
C ALA A 106 -6.50 -21.79 11.30
N GLU A 107 -5.21 -21.45 11.17
CA GLU A 107 -4.15 -22.28 10.53
C GLU A 107 -2.84 -21.49 10.37
N ASP A 108 -1.68 -22.13 10.62
CA ASP A 108 -0.35 -21.49 10.51
C ASP A 108 -0.05 -20.93 9.11
N GLN A 109 -0.59 -21.54 8.05
CA GLN A 109 -0.32 -21.12 6.67
C GLN A 109 -0.87 -19.71 6.36
N TYR A 110 -2.03 -19.34 6.91
CA TYR A 110 -2.62 -18.01 6.69
C TYR A 110 -1.87 -16.93 7.43
N ARG A 111 -1.47 -17.21 8.67
CA ARG A 111 -0.60 -16.34 9.46
C ARG A 111 0.71 -16.09 8.74
N LEU A 112 1.38 -17.14 8.25
CA LEU A 112 2.64 -17.04 7.49
C LEU A 112 2.48 -16.21 6.20
N ARG A 113 1.35 -16.32 5.49
CA ARG A 113 1.07 -15.50 4.29
C ARG A 113 0.95 -14.01 4.62
N ILE A 114 0.37 -13.65 5.76
CA ILE A 114 0.24 -12.25 6.20
C ILE A 114 1.57 -11.74 6.74
N LEU A 115 2.24 -12.51 7.58
CA LEU A 115 3.55 -12.16 8.12
C LEU A 115 4.58 -11.97 6.98
N GLY A 116 4.60 -12.90 6.02
CA GLY A 116 5.44 -12.79 4.82
C GLY A 116 5.06 -11.62 3.90
N TYR A 117 3.83 -11.11 3.95
CA TYR A 117 3.47 -9.85 3.27
C TYR A 117 4.16 -8.66 3.96
N TYR A 118 4.10 -8.57 5.29
CA TYR A 118 4.75 -7.48 6.03
C TYR A 118 6.27 -7.56 5.98
N ILE A 119 6.86 -8.75 6.10
CA ILE A 119 8.32 -8.93 5.98
C ILE A 119 8.80 -8.45 4.61
N ARG A 120 8.15 -8.85 3.50
CA ARG A 120 8.49 -8.35 2.16
C ARG A 120 8.29 -6.84 2.02
N LYS A 121 7.28 -6.28 2.68
CA LYS A 121 7.04 -4.84 2.69
C LYS A 121 8.15 -4.12 3.46
N ILE A 122 8.55 -4.61 4.63
CA ILE A 122 9.65 -4.06 5.42
C ILE A 122 10.96 -4.16 4.64
N ASP A 123 11.28 -5.34 4.10
CA ASP A 123 12.50 -5.61 3.33
C ASP A 123 12.64 -4.68 2.12
N LYS A 124 11.55 -4.45 1.37
CA LYS A 124 11.54 -3.52 0.22
C LYS A 124 11.98 -2.09 0.57
N PHE A 125 11.68 -1.62 1.78
CA PHE A 125 11.98 -0.24 2.20
C PHE A 125 13.19 -0.16 3.15
N VAL A 126 13.45 -1.19 3.94
CA VAL A 126 14.43 -1.14 5.02
C VAL A 126 15.48 -2.24 4.94
N GLY A 127 15.31 -3.25 4.09
CA GLY A 127 16.23 -4.40 3.99
C GLY A 127 17.67 -4.07 3.63
N ARG A 128 17.92 -2.87 3.07
CA ARG A 128 19.28 -2.38 2.77
C ARG A 128 19.98 -1.69 3.94
N PHE A 129 19.27 -1.45 5.04
CA PHE A 129 19.81 -0.79 6.23
C PHE A 129 20.07 -1.81 7.33
N PRO A 130 21.15 -1.66 8.11
CA PRO A 130 21.40 -2.52 9.25
C PRO A 130 20.29 -2.38 10.31
N SER A 131 20.00 -3.48 11.02
CA SER A 131 18.97 -3.56 12.06
C SER A 131 19.18 -2.56 13.20
N SER A 132 20.43 -2.16 13.48
CA SER A 132 20.79 -1.14 14.47
C SER A 132 20.59 0.31 14.02
N LEU A 133 20.26 0.55 12.75
CA LEU A 133 20.12 1.90 12.22
C LEU A 133 18.83 2.57 12.69
N SER A 134 18.97 3.73 13.34
CA SER A 134 17.82 4.48 13.87
C SER A 134 16.83 4.87 12.77
N PRO A 135 15.51 4.86 13.07
CA PRO A 135 14.46 5.29 12.15
C PRO A 135 14.69 6.71 11.60
N SER A 136 15.27 7.61 12.40
CA SER A 136 15.58 8.99 12.01
C SER A 136 16.63 9.07 10.89
N LYS A 137 17.67 8.23 10.93
CA LYS A 137 18.70 8.15 9.89
C LYS A 137 18.12 7.62 8.57
N ILE A 138 17.23 6.63 8.64
CA ILE A 138 16.52 6.11 7.46
C ILE A 138 15.63 7.17 6.83
N LYS A 139 14.84 7.89 7.64
CA LYS A 139 14.03 9.04 7.17
C LYS A 139 14.89 10.10 6.48
N SER A 140 16.04 10.43 7.08
CA SER A 140 16.99 11.39 6.50
C SER A 140 17.55 10.92 5.16
N HIS A 141 17.91 9.63 5.03
CA HIS A 141 18.38 9.06 3.76
C HIS A 141 17.31 9.19 2.66
N TYR A 142 16.08 8.76 2.94
CA TYR A 142 14.99 8.86 1.97
C TYR A 142 14.71 10.31 1.58
N ARG A 143 14.69 11.24 2.55
CA ARG A 143 14.50 12.66 2.29
C ARG A 143 15.59 13.22 1.38
N LYS A 144 16.87 12.96 1.67
CA LYS A 144 18.00 13.42 0.83
C LYS A 144 17.91 12.88 -0.58
N ARG A 145 17.52 11.62 -0.76
CA ARG A 145 17.39 10.98 -2.07
C ARG A 145 16.23 11.52 -2.89
N THR A 146 15.08 11.77 -2.28
CA THR A 146 13.87 12.19 -3.01
C THR A 146 13.76 13.70 -3.18
N TRP A 147 14.41 14.50 -2.33
CA TRP A 147 14.27 15.96 -2.32
C TRP A 147 14.59 16.62 -3.67
N PRO A 148 15.72 16.32 -4.34
CA PRO A 148 16.03 16.94 -5.63
C PRO A 148 14.99 16.63 -6.70
N LEU A 149 14.51 15.38 -6.74
CA LEU A 149 13.47 14.94 -7.67
C LEU A 149 12.13 15.63 -7.37
N LEU A 150 11.76 15.74 -6.10
CA LEU A 150 10.54 16.45 -5.70
C LEU A 150 10.57 17.90 -6.17
N VAL A 151 11.67 18.62 -5.92
CA VAL A 151 11.83 20.02 -6.35
C VAL A 151 11.74 20.14 -7.86
N LEU A 152 12.42 19.25 -8.60
CA LEU A 152 12.37 19.21 -10.06
C LEU A 152 10.94 19.04 -10.57
N PHE A 153 10.22 18.00 -10.11
CA PHE A 153 8.86 17.71 -10.59
C PHE A 153 7.84 18.77 -10.16
N VAL A 154 7.99 19.39 -8.99
CA VAL A 154 7.15 20.52 -8.58
C VAL A 154 7.39 21.73 -9.48
N ALA A 155 8.66 22.07 -9.75
CA ALA A 155 9.00 23.17 -10.66
C ALA A 155 8.49 22.91 -12.08
N THR A 156 8.67 21.69 -12.59
CA THR A 156 8.16 21.29 -13.91
C THR A 156 6.63 21.34 -13.96
N TYR A 157 5.93 20.88 -12.90
CA TYR A 157 4.48 20.98 -12.80
C TYR A 157 4.01 22.43 -12.92
N VAL A 158 4.57 23.33 -12.10
CA VAL A 158 4.21 24.76 -12.11
C VAL A 158 4.53 25.40 -13.46
N ALA A 159 5.67 25.09 -14.06
CA ALA A 159 6.03 25.57 -15.40
C ALA A 159 5.03 25.11 -16.46
N CYS A 160 4.60 23.84 -16.43
CA CYS A 160 3.59 23.32 -17.36
C CYS A 160 2.26 24.07 -17.23
N LEU A 161 1.80 24.30 -15.99
CA LEU A 161 0.58 25.08 -15.76
C LEU A 161 0.71 26.52 -16.28
N ALA A 162 1.85 27.17 -16.05
CA ALA A 162 2.11 28.50 -16.56
C ALA A 162 2.12 28.55 -18.10
N PHE A 163 2.73 27.55 -18.76
CA PHE A 163 2.73 27.46 -20.22
C PHE A 163 1.34 27.15 -20.80
N LEU A 164 0.51 26.38 -20.09
CA LEU A 164 -0.89 26.18 -20.47
C LEU A 164 -1.67 27.50 -20.47
N VAL A 165 -1.44 28.37 -19.48
CA VAL A 165 -2.05 29.71 -19.44
C VAL A 165 -1.52 30.63 -20.55
N GLN A 166 -0.22 30.59 -20.83
CA GLN A 166 0.42 31.51 -21.78
C GLN A 166 0.23 31.13 -23.26
N THR A 167 -0.09 29.88 -23.57
CA THR A 167 -0.34 29.47 -24.94
C THR A 167 -1.69 30.04 -25.40
N LYS A 168 -1.66 31.17 -26.13
CA LYS A 168 -2.88 31.86 -26.60
C LYS A 168 -3.34 31.50 -28.03
N ARG A 169 -2.58 30.72 -28.81
CA ARG A 169 -2.91 30.44 -30.24
C ARG A 169 -3.63 29.10 -30.43
N GLU A 170 -4.65 29.08 -31.29
CA GLU A 170 -5.36 27.87 -31.76
C GLU A 170 -4.45 26.86 -32.46
N LYS A 171 -3.37 27.31 -33.12
CA LYS A 171 -2.41 26.42 -33.80
C LYS A 171 -1.49 25.62 -32.86
N ALA A 172 -1.73 25.67 -31.54
CA ALA A 172 -0.88 25.05 -30.53
C ALA A 172 -1.54 23.86 -29.80
N VAL A 173 -2.59 23.24 -30.38
CA VAL A 173 -3.31 22.09 -29.77
C VAL A 173 -2.37 21.01 -29.26
N MET A 174 -1.39 20.57 -30.07
CA MET A 174 -0.40 19.56 -29.68
C MET A 174 0.46 20.00 -28.48
N ARG A 175 0.80 21.29 -28.41
CA ARG A 175 1.59 21.85 -27.30
C ARG A 175 0.76 21.91 -26.02
N THR A 176 -0.52 22.28 -26.13
CA THR A 176 -1.47 22.24 -25.00
C THR A 176 -1.60 20.82 -24.46
N TRP A 177 -1.79 19.82 -25.32
CA TRP A 177 -1.85 18.42 -24.88
C TRP A 177 -0.54 17.94 -24.26
N ALA A 178 0.61 18.31 -24.82
CA ALA A 178 1.91 17.95 -24.25
C ALA A 178 2.07 18.51 -22.83
N PHE A 179 1.80 19.80 -22.61
CA PHE A 179 1.88 20.40 -21.28
C PHE A 179 0.82 19.88 -20.31
N TYR A 180 -0.37 19.56 -20.80
CA TYR A 180 -1.43 18.94 -20.00
C TYR A 180 -1.01 17.57 -19.48
N LEU A 181 -0.57 16.66 -20.37
CA LEU A 181 -0.10 15.33 -19.99
C LEU A 181 1.16 15.40 -19.11
N LEU A 182 2.08 16.32 -19.38
CA LEU A 182 3.27 16.51 -18.57
C LEU A 182 2.91 17.01 -17.15
N SER A 183 1.91 17.89 -17.02
CA SER A 183 1.42 18.33 -15.71
C SER A 183 0.80 17.18 -14.91
N ILE A 184 -0.01 16.31 -15.56
CA ILE A 184 -0.55 15.10 -14.96
C ILE A 184 0.58 14.20 -14.46
N GLY A 185 1.57 13.92 -15.32
CA GLY A 185 2.72 13.08 -14.98
C GLY A 185 3.50 13.62 -13.78
N CYS A 186 3.80 14.91 -13.77
CA CYS A 186 4.50 15.55 -12.65
C CYS A 186 3.69 15.46 -11.35
N GLY A 187 2.38 15.75 -11.40
CA GLY A 187 1.49 15.64 -10.24
C GLY A 187 1.47 14.22 -9.63
N LEU A 188 1.41 13.19 -10.49
CA LEU A 188 1.47 11.79 -10.04
C LEU A 188 2.80 11.44 -9.36
N VAL A 189 3.93 11.94 -9.87
CA VAL A 189 5.24 11.71 -9.26
C VAL A 189 5.34 12.39 -7.90
N VAL A 190 4.90 13.65 -7.78
CA VAL A 190 4.87 14.39 -6.51
C VAL A 190 4.04 13.64 -5.46
N LEU A 191 2.85 13.18 -5.85
CA LEU A 191 1.97 12.42 -4.94
C LEU A 191 2.53 11.05 -4.58
N ARG A 192 3.28 10.40 -5.48
CA ARG A 192 3.99 9.16 -5.17
C ARG A 192 5.03 9.37 -4.07
N TYR A 193 5.80 10.46 -4.14
CA TYR A 193 6.73 10.82 -3.07
C TYR A 193 6.02 11.22 -1.78
N ALA A 194 4.91 11.96 -1.87
CA ALA A 194 4.11 12.30 -0.69
C ALA A 194 3.58 11.03 0.00
N LYS A 195 3.04 10.07 -0.76
CA LYS A 195 2.60 8.76 -0.24
C LYS A 195 3.74 8.00 0.42
N LEU A 196 4.92 7.98 -0.19
CA LEU A 196 6.10 7.34 0.38
C LEU A 196 6.44 7.92 1.77
N HIS A 197 6.54 9.24 1.89
CA HIS A 197 7.02 9.89 3.11
C HIS A 197 5.96 10.02 4.22
N LEU A 198 4.70 10.21 3.84
CA LEU A 198 3.62 10.47 4.80
C LEU A 198 2.96 9.19 5.30
N ILE A 199 3.07 8.10 4.53
CA ILE A 199 2.32 6.87 4.80
C ILE A 199 3.23 5.65 4.81
N GLU A 200 3.84 5.30 3.68
CA GLU A 200 4.56 4.01 3.54
C GLU A 200 5.75 3.93 4.51
N LEU A 201 6.56 4.99 4.60
CA LEU A 201 7.76 5.02 5.43
C LEU A 201 7.45 5.03 6.93
N PRO A 202 6.55 5.89 7.47
CA PRO A 202 6.14 5.80 8.88
C PRO A 202 5.55 4.44 9.24
N GLN A 203 4.71 3.88 8.36
CA GLN A 203 4.09 2.58 8.59
C GLN A 203 5.13 1.46 8.69
N VAL A 204 6.08 1.42 7.76
CA VAL A 204 7.13 0.39 7.75
C VAL A 204 8.05 0.52 8.95
N LEU A 205 8.40 1.74 9.36
CA LEU A 205 9.24 1.95 10.53
C LEU A 205 8.53 1.48 11.82
N ALA A 206 7.24 1.78 11.97
CA ALA A 206 6.46 1.28 13.10
C ALA A 206 6.34 -0.27 13.09
N LEU A 207 6.17 -0.88 11.92
CA LEU A 207 6.12 -2.34 11.79
C LEU A 207 7.47 -3.01 12.07
N ARG A 208 8.58 -2.39 11.68
CA ARG A 208 9.93 -2.91 11.93
C ARG A 208 10.24 -3.02 13.42
N ASP A 209 9.78 -2.05 14.20
CA ASP A 209 10.05 -1.98 15.64
C ASP A 209 9.14 -2.92 16.46
N HIS A 210 8.15 -3.57 15.81
CA HIS A 210 7.22 -4.48 16.48
C HIS A 210 7.89 -5.85 16.76
N PRO A 211 7.65 -6.48 17.93
CA PRO A 211 8.35 -7.71 18.38
C PRO A 211 8.23 -8.89 17.41
N GLU A 212 7.11 -9.01 16.69
CA GLU A 212 6.92 -10.06 15.67
C GLU A 212 7.82 -9.92 14.43
N PHE A 213 8.41 -8.74 14.20
CA PHE A 213 9.23 -8.43 13.03
C PHE A 213 10.65 -7.97 13.37
N ALA A 214 10.91 -7.64 14.64
CA ALA A 214 12.23 -7.27 15.12
C ALA A 214 13.19 -8.47 14.97
N THR A 215 14.38 -8.22 14.41
CA THR A 215 15.41 -9.24 14.15
C THR A 215 15.83 -10.00 15.41
N ASP A 216 15.73 -9.38 16.58
CA ASP A 216 16.08 -9.98 17.86
C ASP A 216 15.02 -11.02 18.31
N GLY A 217 13.76 -10.83 17.91
CA GLY A 217 12.68 -11.81 18.11
C GLY A 217 12.79 -13.00 17.15
N LEU A 218 13.24 -12.77 15.91
CA LEU A 218 13.45 -13.83 14.91
C LEU A 218 14.67 -14.72 15.23
N LEU A 219 15.75 -14.15 15.77
CA LEU A 219 16.92 -14.93 16.24
C LEU A 219 16.59 -15.75 17.49
N ASN A 220 15.87 -15.18 18.46
CA ASN A 220 15.46 -15.90 19.68
C ASN A 220 14.33 -16.93 19.43
N ALA A 221 13.45 -16.70 18.45
CA ALA A 221 12.43 -17.68 18.04
C ALA A 221 13.02 -18.79 17.15
N ALA A 222 14.02 -18.48 16.32
CA ALA A 222 14.73 -19.49 15.52
C ALA A 222 15.56 -20.46 16.37
N GLU A 223 16.03 -20.05 17.56
CA GLU A 223 16.71 -20.94 18.50
C GLU A 223 15.75 -21.83 19.32
N SER A 224 14.47 -21.47 19.44
CA SER A 224 13.51 -22.21 20.30
C SER A 224 12.48 -23.03 19.54
N ILE A 225 12.27 -22.79 18.24
CA ILE A 225 11.29 -23.51 17.44
C ILE A 225 11.94 -23.99 16.14
N PRO A 226 12.22 -25.30 15.98
CA PRO A 226 12.73 -25.81 14.71
C PRO A 226 11.67 -25.57 13.63
N PHE A 227 12.06 -24.81 12.59
CA PHE A 227 11.24 -24.48 11.41
C PHE A 227 10.76 -25.70 10.61
N ALA A 228 11.28 -26.89 10.93
CA ALA A 228 10.79 -28.16 10.44
C ALA A 228 10.57 -29.08 11.65
N ARG A 229 9.31 -29.34 12.00
CA ARG A 229 9.01 -30.66 12.57
C ARG A 229 9.24 -31.65 11.45
N THR A 230 10.13 -32.61 11.67
CA THR A 230 10.18 -33.81 10.84
C THR A 230 8.77 -34.40 10.83
N VAL A 231 8.12 -34.34 9.67
CA VAL A 231 6.94 -35.18 9.42
C VAL A 231 7.44 -36.61 9.62
N PRO A 232 6.77 -37.46 10.43
CA PRO A 232 7.13 -38.87 10.50
C PRO A 232 7.09 -39.38 9.07
N SER A 233 8.26 -39.73 8.53
CA SER A 233 8.34 -40.44 7.26
C SER A 233 7.42 -41.64 7.36
N TYR A 234 6.48 -41.75 6.43
CA TYR A 234 5.65 -42.94 6.27
C TYR A 234 6.60 -44.11 6.01
N THR A 235 7.02 -44.81 7.06
CA THR A 235 7.71 -46.09 6.94
C THR A 235 6.67 -47.10 6.52
N GLY A 236 6.39 -47.14 5.22
CA GLY A 236 5.91 -48.35 4.57
C GLY A 236 7.05 -49.36 4.63
N GLY A 237 6.99 -50.25 5.60
CA GLY A 237 8.04 -51.20 5.92
C GLY A 237 7.62 -52.07 7.08
N ASP A 238 6.42 -52.62 6.95
CA ASP A 238 5.92 -53.76 7.71
C ASP A 238 6.89 -54.92 7.51
N ASN A 239 7.63 -55.29 8.56
CA ASN A 239 8.00 -56.67 8.85
C ASN A 239 8.60 -56.77 10.25
N ASP A 240 8.20 -57.86 10.92
CA ASP A 240 8.66 -58.37 12.20
C ASP A 240 8.12 -57.70 13.47
N HIS A 241 6.83 -57.94 13.73
CA HIS A 241 6.47 -58.57 15.01
C HIS A 241 5.40 -59.64 14.82
N ILE A 242 5.85 -60.89 14.67
CA ILE A 242 5.02 -62.08 14.83
C ILE A 242 4.51 -62.10 16.28
N ILE A 243 3.26 -61.68 16.48
CA ILE A 243 2.50 -62.02 17.68
C ILE A 243 1.89 -63.38 17.42
N LYS A 244 2.49 -64.44 17.99
CA LYS A 244 1.83 -65.74 18.11
C LYS A 244 0.64 -65.57 19.05
N VAL A 245 -0.57 -65.53 18.50
CA VAL A 245 -1.81 -65.71 19.26
C VAL A 245 -2.11 -67.20 19.24
N ASN A 246 -2.01 -67.82 20.41
CA ASN A 246 -2.46 -69.18 20.66
C ASN A 246 -3.98 -69.16 20.70
N VAL A 247 -4.63 -69.91 19.81
CA VAL A 247 -6.04 -70.27 19.94
C VAL A 247 -6.11 -71.78 19.67
N GLU A 248 -6.33 -72.52 20.76
CA GLU A 248 -6.68 -73.94 20.92
C GLU A 248 -6.05 -74.99 19.99
#